data_AF-A0A542GDD0-F1
#
_entry.id   AF-A0A542GDD0-F1
#
_cell.length_a   1.000
_cell.length_b   1.000
_cell.length_c   1.000
_cell.angle_alpha   90.00
_cell.angle_beta   90.00
_cell.angle_gamma   90.00
#
_symmetry.space_group_name_H-M   'P 1'
#
loop_
_entity.id
_entity.type
_entity.pdbx_description
1 polymer ?
#
loop_
_entity_poly.entity_id
_entity_poly.type
_entity_poly.pdbx_seq_one_letter_code
_entity_poly.pdbx_strand_id
1 'polypeptide(L)'
;MFLPYPVIEQLDDTQVATWEKHFAGAEHERPRAIEEGIWRRTQDPANAVQSGWSEDEQGRRRIVHYRYRFDLDYTFPVPRLVLSDLYLYASVLAPKAEIGEYRDHVCSWLAEGGWRQVDDAMWSKGDLRVTVTPYDTHPQDERASRETPPGFCSLDVVFVSEDFAVTRNVRQMPWNVLAGGIRIKDERGNPTYTDDLSELKNYLPFQVEIGCGTSVEAGVPPLHFLHQAYRVTERTDNVMKQTHPFVLSPQKDTLVREMLLDATAKADELVTMFRVSFLAEPTAAHHALKALHDAGVFVGPVMQHNFDLLAARAGLAEHFVRRYDQKIPPVPFHPDAKALLVVGLHADRRSVQKRARERGMKVFYIDTEGLEEFGTYMPYPLEGPQDGDVIVKAEAIPTLIELCHQLGVTVPVAQAAA
;
A
#
# COMPACT_ATOMS: atom_id res chain seq x y z
N MET A 1 -10.90 -16.45 15.80
CA MET A 1 -10.97 -14.98 15.95
C MET A 1 -12.44 -14.62 16.03
N PHE A 2 -12.80 -13.70 16.91
CA PHE A 2 -14.15 -13.13 16.95
C PHE A 2 -14.10 -11.71 16.40
N LEU A 3 -15.15 -11.31 15.71
CA LEU A 3 -15.35 -9.99 15.14
C LEU A 3 -16.55 -9.32 15.84
N PRO A 4 -16.49 -8.00 16.09
CA PRO A 4 -15.38 -7.09 15.77
C PRO A 4 -14.12 -7.37 16.61
N TYR A 5 -12.94 -7.37 15.96
CA TYR A 5 -11.64 -7.62 16.59
C TYR A 5 -11.05 -6.29 17.09
N PRO A 6 -10.66 -6.18 18.37
CA PRO A 6 -10.14 -4.93 18.92
C PRO A 6 -8.78 -4.58 18.31
N VAL A 7 -8.69 -3.38 17.73
CA VAL A 7 -7.44 -2.80 17.20
C VAL A 7 -6.86 -1.80 18.18
N ILE A 8 -7.71 -0.98 18.78
CA ILE A 8 -7.41 -0.09 19.92
C ILE A 8 -8.55 -0.23 20.93
N GLU A 9 -8.23 -0.67 22.14
CA GLU A 9 -9.22 -1.03 23.16
C GLU A 9 -9.90 0.17 23.83
N GLN A 10 -9.30 1.36 23.77
CA GLN A 10 -9.85 2.57 24.38
C GLN A 10 -9.46 3.78 23.54
N LEU A 11 -10.46 4.48 23.02
CA LEU A 11 -10.29 5.75 22.33
C LEU A 11 -10.64 6.91 23.24
N ASP A 12 -9.89 8.00 23.13
CA ASP A 12 -10.28 9.30 23.69
C ASP A 12 -11.21 10.08 22.73
N ASP A 13 -11.80 11.17 23.24
CA ASP A 13 -12.72 12.02 22.47
C ASP A 13 -12.06 12.62 21.22
N THR A 14 -10.74 12.88 21.26
CA THR A 14 -9.99 13.44 20.13
C THR A 14 -9.84 12.40 19.02
N GLN A 15 -9.58 11.15 19.38
CA GLN A 15 -9.47 10.03 18.45
C GLN A 15 -10.83 9.68 17.83
N VAL A 16 -11.92 9.71 18.62
CA VAL A 16 -13.28 9.55 18.09
C VAL A 16 -13.61 10.68 17.11
N ALA A 17 -13.32 11.94 17.47
CA ALA A 17 -13.53 13.07 16.55
C ALA A 17 -12.67 12.96 15.27
N THR A 18 -11.45 12.43 15.39
CA THR A 18 -10.57 12.16 14.24
C THR A 18 -11.17 11.10 13.32
N TRP A 19 -11.70 10.00 13.88
CA TRP A 19 -12.41 8.98 13.13
C TRP A 19 -13.58 9.57 12.33
N GLU A 20 -14.51 10.25 13.03
CA GLU A 20 -15.72 10.80 12.43
C GLU A 20 -15.41 11.81 11.32
N LYS A 21 -14.35 12.62 11.49
CA LYS A 21 -13.99 13.65 10.54
C LYS A 21 -13.23 13.13 9.31
N HIS A 22 -12.37 12.12 9.49
CA HIS A 22 -11.37 11.76 8.48
C HIS A 22 -11.52 10.35 7.91
N PHE A 23 -12.11 9.42 8.66
CA PHE A 23 -12.18 8.00 8.29
C PHE A 23 -13.60 7.55 7.97
N ALA A 24 -14.58 7.98 8.78
CA ALA A 24 -15.97 7.62 8.66
C ALA A 24 -16.63 8.22 7.41
N GLY A 25 -17.76 7.62 7.01
CA GLY A 25 -18.59 8.13 5.92
C GLY A 25 -18.18 7.67 4.51
N ALA A 26 -19.06 8.00 3.56
CA ALA A 26 -18.93 7.62 2.15
C ALA A 26 -18.70 8.83 1.22
N GLU A 27 -18.55 10.03 1.79
CA GLU A 27 -18.39 11.29 1.03
C GLU A 27 -16.97 11.49 0.50
N HIS A 28 -16.02 10.71 1.00
CA HIS A 28 -14.65 10.73 0.52
C HIS A 28 -14.52 10.04 -0.85
N GLU A 29 -13.52 10.44 -1.63
CA GLU A 29 -13.20 9.86 -2.94
C GLU A 29 -12.95 8.33 -2.93
N ARG A 30 -12.66 7.78 -1.73
CA ARG A 30 -12.57 6.35 -1.43
C ARG A 30 -13.10 6.09 -0.02
N PRO A 31 -13.57 4.88 0.30
CA PRO A 31 -13.79 4.48 1.68
C PRO A 31 -12.48 4.50 2.46
N ARG A 32 -12.34 5.43 3.41
CA ARG A 32 -11.10 5.63 4.19
C ARG A 32 -10.98 4.68 5.37
N ALA A 33 -12.10 4.20 5.89
CA ALA A 33 -12.20 3.10 6.85
C ALA A 33 -11.86 1.71 6.27
N ILE A 34 -11.44 1.63 4.99
CA ILE A 34 -11.09 0.37 4.34
C ILE A 34 -9.61 0.38 3.95
N GLU A 35 -8.89 -0.62 4.44
CA GLU A 35 -7.55 -0.97 3.97
C GLU A 35 -7.66 -2.11 2.97
N GLU A 36 -7.20 -1.91 1.74
CA GLU A 36 -7.19 -2.93 0.70
C GLU A 36 -5.82 -3.00 0.06
N GLY A 37 -5.35 -4.22 -0.21
CA GLY A 37 -4.07 -4.44 -0.85
C GLY A 37 -4.03 -5.70 -1.67
N ILE A 38 -3.31 -5.64 -2.79
CA ILE A 38 -3.12 -6.76 -3.71
C ILE A 38 -1.64 -6.97 -3.97
N TRP A 39 -1.19 -8.20 -3.72
CA TRP A 39 0.13 -8.70 -4.06
C TRP A 39 -0.02 -9.81 -5.08
N ARG A 40 0.54 -9.62 -6.26
CA ARG A 40 0.67 -10.68 -7.25
C ARG A 40 2.12 -10.88 -7.60
N ARG A 41 2.54 -12.14 -7.67
CA ARG A 41 3.88 -12.57 -8.07
C ARG A 41 3.72 -13.69 -9.08
N THR A 42 4.45 -13.61 -10.18
CA THR A 42 4.52 -14.61 -11.25
C THR A 42 5.98 -14.81 -11.58
N GLN A 43 6.37 -16.02 -11.95
CA GLN A 43 7.65 -16.24 -12.60
C GLN A 43 7.61 -15.69 -14.02
N ASP A 44 8.60 -14.86 -14.37
CA ASP A 44 8.75 -14.24 -15.68
C ASP A 44 10.24 -13.96 -15.93
N PRO A 45 10.74 -14.05 -17.17
CA PRO A 45 12.12 -13.71 -17.49
C PRO A 45 12.54 -12.33 -16.96
N ALA A 46 11.65 -11.33 -17.01
CA ALA A 46 11.93 -9.96 -16.58
C ALA A 46 12.12 -9.81 -15.06
N ASN A 47 11.77 -10.82 -14.27
CA ASN A 47 11.91 -10.82 -12.82
C ASN A 47 12.64 -12.06 -12.28
N ALA A 48 13.42 -12.75 -13.11
CA ALA A 48 14.04 -14.03 -12.81
C ALA A 48 14.86 -14.03 -11.50
N VAL A 49 15.56 -12.92 -11.20
CA VAL A 49 16.35 -12.78 -9.96
C VAL A 49 15.49 -12.94 -8.70
N GLN A 50 14.28 -12.36 -8.68
CA GLN A 50 13.39 -12.44 -7.52
C GLN A 50 12.46 -13.65 -7.56
N SER A 51 12.00 -14.05 -8.74
CA SER A 51 11.00 -15.11 -8.90
C SER A 51 11.60 -16.51 -8.99
N GLY A 52 12.92 -16.62 -9.19
CA GLY A 52 13.58 -17.89 -9.49
C GLY A 52 13.15 -18.48 -10.83
N TRP A 53 12.67 -17.66 -11.77
CA TRP A 53 12.32 -18.13 -13.11
C TRP A 53 13.55 -18.76 -13.81
N SER A 54 13.33 -19.91 -14.45
CA SER A 54 14.27 -20.54 -15.38
C SER A 54 13.50 -21.20 -16.53
N GLU A 55 14.19 -21.64 -17.59
CA GLU A 55 13.54 -22.33 -18.71
C GLU A 55 12.86 -23.65 -18.28
N ASP A 56 13.47 -24.35 -17.32
CA ASP A 56 12.99 -25.65 -16.82
C ASP A 56 11.95 -25.52 -15.69
N GLU A 57 12.00 -24.44 -14.91
CA GLU A 57 11.11 -24.17 -13.78
C GLU A 57 10.46 -22.79 -13.91
N GLN A 58 9.30 -22.77 -14.58
CA GLN A 58 8.50 -21.56 -14.78
C GLN A 58 7.00 -21.83 -14.65
N GLY A 59 6.22 -20.75 -14.50
CA GLY A 59 4.76 -20.78 -14.47
C GLY A 59 4.15 -20.69 -13.08
N ARG A 60 4.96 -20.64 -12.01
CA ARG A 60 4.42 -20.42 -10.65
C ARG A 60 3.80 -19.04 -10.54
N ARG A 61 2.70 -18.97 -9.79
CA ARG A 61 2.04 -17.71 -9.45
C ARG A 61 1.52 -17.76 -8.02
N ARG A 62 1.65 -16.63 -7.32
CA ARG A 62 0.99 -16.38 -6.04
C ARG A 62 0.23 -15.06 -6.09
N ILE A 63 -1.00 -15.07 -5.61
CA ILE A 63 -1.83 -13.88 -5.44
C ILE A 63 -2.30 -13.83 -3.99
N VAL A 64 -2.14 -12.67 -3.36
CA VAL A 64 -2.77 -12.33 -2.09
C VAL A 64 -3.58 -11.06 -2.30
N HIS A 65 -4.85 -11.08 -1.92
CA HIS A 65 -5.72 -9.91 -1.92
C HIS A 65 -6.40 -9.83 -0.57
N TYR A 66 -6.22 -8.73 0.14
CA TYR A 66 -6.91 -8.48 1.37
C TYR A 66 -7.77 -7.23 1.28
N ARG A 67 -8.83 -7.20 2.07
CA ARG A 67 -9.71 -6.06 2.24
C ARG A 67 -10.26 -6.09 3.66
N TYR A 68 -9.90 -5.09 4.45
CA TYR A 68 -10.28 -4.96 5.84
C TYR A 68 -11.11 -3.71 6.03
N ARG A 69 -12.21 -3.83 6.76
CA ARG A 69 -13.01 -2.70 7.19
C ARG A 69 -12.78 -2.46 8.66
N PHE A 70 -12.54 -1.21 9.00
CA PHE A 70 -12.46 -0.74 10.37
C PHE A 70 -13.74 0.01 10.72
N ASP A 71 -14.10 0.01 12.00
CA ASP A 71 -15.23 0.80 12.52
C ASP A 71 -14.99 1.16 13.99
N LEU A 72 -15.89 1.97 14.55
CA LEU A 72 -15.96 2.18 15.98
C LEU A 72 -16.98 1.24 16.62
N ASP A 73 -16.58 0.61 17.72
CA ASP A 73 -17.45 -0.21 18.55
C ASP A 73 -17.80 0.55 19.84
N TYR A 74 -19.10 0.79 20.02
CA TYR A 74 -19.70 1.51 21.16
C TYR A 74 -20.38 0.57 22.17
N THR A 75 -20.18 -0.75 22.06
CA THR A 75 -20.77 -1.70 23.02
C THR A 75 -20.21 -1.58 24.43
N PHE A 76 -19.06 -0.92 24.59
CA PHE A 76 -18.40 -0.62 25.87
C PHE A 76 -18.52 0.88 26.21
N PRO A 77 -18.38 1.27 27.50
CA PRO A 77 -18.46 2.68 27.91
C PRO A 77 -17.45 3.61 27.23
N VAL A 78 -16.29 3.06 26.86
CA VAL A 78 -15.27 3.77 26.09
C VAL A 78 -15.24 3.16 24.68
N PRO A 79 -15.41 3.96 23.61
CA PRO A 79 -15.38 3.45 22.24
C PRO A 79 -14.05 2.79 21.89
N ARG A 80 -14.10 1.80 21.01
CA ARG A 80 -12.94 1.05 20.55
C ARG A 80 -12.80 1.16 19.04
N LEU A 81 -11.57 1.26 18.54
CA LEU A 81 -11.31 1.03 17.12
C LEU A 81 -11.25 -0.48 16.89
N VAL A 82 -12.03 -0.97 15.94
CA VAL A 82 -12.13 -2.40 15.66
C VAL A 82 -11.94 -2.71 14.19
N LEU A 83 -11.42 -3.90 13.90
CA LEU A 83 -11.58 -4.56 12.61
C LEU A 83 -12.98 -5.17 12.61
N SER A 84 -13.88 -4.63 11.80
CA SER A 84 -15.27 -5.08 11.71
C SER A 84 -15.45 -6.17 10.68
N ASP A 85 -14.80 -6.05 9.52
CA ASP A 85 -14.84 -7.05 8.46
C ASP A 85 -13.45 -7.44 7.98
N LEU A 86 -13.29 -8.74 7.69
CA LEU A 86 -12.06 -9.29 7.12
C LEU A 86 -12.37 -10.07 5.84
N TYR A 87 -11.64 -9.75 4.78
CA TYR A 87 -11.50 -10.58 3.59
C TYR A 87 -10.01 -10.77 3.30
N LEU A 88 -9.59 -12.03 3.16
CA LEU A 88 -8.24 -12.41 2.75
C LEU A 88 -8.31 -13.57 1.77
N TYR A 89 -7.86 -13.33 0.56
CA TYR A 89 -7.78 -14.27 -0.53
C TYR A 89 -6.32 -14.61 -0.81
N ALA A 90 -5.99 -15.90 -0.84
CA ALA A 90 -4.71 -16.44 -1.27
C ALA A 90 -4.93 -17.44 -2.41
N SER A 91 -4.12 -17.34 -3.45
CA SER A 91 -4.16 -18.26 -4.60
C SER A 91 -2.75 -18.62 -5.02
N VAL A 92 -2.49 -19.90 -5.15
CA VAL A 92 -1.19 -20.43 -5.56
C VAL A 92 -1.37 -21.34 -6.76
N LEU A 93 -0.59 -21.12 -7.81
CA LEU A 93 -0.44 -21.97 -8.99
C LEU A 93 0.98 -22.56 -8.96
N ALA A 94 1.07 -23.89 -8.92
CA ALA A 94 2.33 -24.63 -8.80
C ALA A 94 2.16 -26.04 -9.41
N PRO A 95 3.24 -26.84 -9.53
CA PRO A 95 3.14 -28.24 -9.94
C PRO A 95 2.11 -29.02 -9.12
N LYS A 96 1.35 -29.90 -9.77
CA LYS A 96 0.21 -30.62 -9.17
C LYS A 96 0.57 -31.42 -7.93
N ALA A 97 1.77 -32.00 -7.89
CA ALA A 97 2.28 -32.72 -6.71
C ALA A 97 2.42 -31.79 -5.50
N GLU A 98 3.01 -30.60 -5.69
CA GLU A 98 3.19 -29.62 -4.62
C GLU A 98 1.86 -29.04 -4.13
N ILE A 99 0.90 -28.82 -5.02
CA ILE A 99 -0.46 -28.39 -4.62
C ILE A 99 -1.18 -29.50 -3.86
N GLY A 100 -0.98 -30.77 -4.23
CA GLY A 100 -1.49 -31.91 -3.48
C GLY A 100 -0.98 -31.91 -2.05
N GLU A 101 0.34 -31.84 -1.86
CA GLU A 101 0.97 -31.74 -0.54
C GLU A 101 0.49 -30.51 0.24
N TYR A 102 0.38 -29.35 -0.41
CA TYR A 102 -0.10 -28.14 0.24
C TYR A 102 -1.55 -28.25 0.70
N ARG A 103 -2.41 -28.88 -0.10
CA ARG A 103 -3.80 -29.15 0.27
C ARG A 103 -3.86 -30.06 1.49
N ASP A 104 -3.04 -31.11 1.54
CA ASP A 104 -2.98 -32.01 2.70
C ASP A 104 -2.52 -31.26 3.96
N HIS A 105 -1.54 -30.37 3.83
CA HIS A 105 -1.14 -29.48 4.92
C HIS A 105 -2.26 -28.53 5.35
N VAL A 106 -2.99 -27.92 4.42
CA VAL A 106 -4.14 -27.04 4.72
C VAL A 106 -5.22 -27.80 5.49
N CYS A 107 -5.54 -29.03 5.09
CA CYS A 107 -6.46 -29.91 5.82
C CYS A 107 -5.95 -30.21 7.24
N SER A 108 -4.65 -30.48 7.38
CA SER A 108 -4.02 -30.68 8.70
C SER A 108 -4.12 -29.43 9.59
N TRP A 109 -3.83 -28.25 9.05
CA TRP A 109 -3.92 -26.98 9.79
C TRP A 109 -5.35 -26.59 10.14
N LEU A 110 -6.33 -26.92 9.29
CA LEU A 110 -7.75 -26.77 9.60
C LEU A 110 -8.12 -27.62 10.84
N ALA A 111 -7.68 -28.88 10.87
CA ALA A 111 -7.93 -29.77 12.00
C ALA A 111 -7.18 -29.32 13.27
N GLU A 112 -5.88 -29.04 13.17
CA GLU A 112 -5.03 -28.56 14.27
C GLU A 112 -5.55 -27.23 14.84
N GLY A 113 -5.95 -26.32 13.95
CA GLY A 113 -6.55 -25.04 14.30
C GLY A 113 -7.98 -25.14 14.84
N GLY A 114 -8.59 -26.33 14.87
CA GLY A 114 -9.94 -26.53 15.41
C GLY A 114 -11.05 -25.90 14.56
N TRP A 115 -10.87 -25.84 13.24
CA TRP A 115 -11.91 -25.38 12.32
C TRP A 115 -12.97 -26.45 12.12
N ARG A 116 -14.23 -26.06 12.16
CA ARG A 116 -15.37 -26.97 11.94
C ARG A 116 -15.79 -26.92 10.49
N GLN A 117 -15.79 -28.07 9.83
CA GLN A 117 -16.32 -28.21 8.47
C GLN A 117 -17.83 -27.91 8.44
N VAL A 118 -18.26 -27.09 7.50
CA VAL A 118 -19.65 -26.68 7.29
C VAL A 118 -20.22 -27.28 6.00
N ASP A 119 -19.38 -27.36 4.97
CA ASP A 119 -19.67 -28.04 3.70
C ASP A 119 -18.39 -28.71 3.15
N ASP A 120 -18.46 -29.29 1.95
CA ASP A 120 -17.33 -30.02 1.33
C ASP A 120 -16.06 -29.16 1.13
N ALA A 121 -16.21 -27.84 1.00
CA ALA A 121 -15.13 -26.91 0.68
C ALA A 121 -15.03 -25.72 1.66
N MET A 122 -15.82 -25.70 2.74
CA MET A 122 -15.95 -24.59 3.68
C MET A 122 -15.84 -25.06 5.12
N TRP A 123 -15.10 -24.27 5.91
CA TRP A 123 -14.96 -24.42 7.35
C TRP A 123 -15.27 -23.11 8.07
N SER A 124 -15.59 -23.20 9.35
CA SER A 124 -15.93 -22.07 10.23
C SER A 124 -15.16 -22.15 11.55
N LYS A 125 -14.76 -21.00 12.10
CA LYS A 125 -14.19 -20.87 13.45
C LYS A 125 -14.40 -19.45 13.98
N GLY A 126 -15.20 -19.31 15.05
CA GLY A 126 -15.69 -18.00 15.49
C GLY A 126 -16.48 -17.35 14.36
N ASP A 127 -16.21 -16.07 14.11
CA ASP A 127 -16.92 -15.28 13.09
C ASP A 127 -16.21 -15.32 11.72
N LEU A 128 -15.28 -16.26 11.52
CA LEU A 128 -14.60 -16.48 10.25
C LEU A 128 -15.10 -17.75 9.56
N ARG A 129 -15.20 -17.65 8.23
CA ARG A 129 -15.34 -18.76 7.31
C ARG A 129 -14.12 -18.84 6.41
N VAL A 130 -13.70 -20.05 6.07
CA VAL A 130 -12.63 -20.30 5.11
C VAL A 130 -13.08 -21.28 4.05
N THR A 131 -12.83 -20.98 2.78
CA THR A 131 -13.05 -21.91 1.67
C THR A 131 -11.73 -22.36 1.06
N VAL A 132 -11.62 -23.63 0.70
CA VAL A 132 -10.43 -24.22 0.06
C VAL A 132 -10.85 -24.88 -1.24
N THR A 133 -10.48 -24.28 -2.38
CA THR A 133 -10.96 -24.72 -3.70
C THR A 133 -9.80 -25.02 -4.65
N PRO A 134 -9.62 -26.29 -5.08
CA PRO A 134 -8.64 -26.64 -6.10
C PRO A 134 -9.19 -26.42 -7.51
N TYR A 135 -8.32 -26.10 -8.45
CA TYR A 135 -8.64 -26.01 -9.87
C TYR A 135 -7.53 -26.61 -10.72
N ASP A 136 -7.88 -27.60 -11.55
CA ASP A 136 -6.98 -28.06 -12.62
C ASP A 136 -6.77 -26.96 -13.67
N THR A 137 -7.81 -26.18 -13.97
CA THR A 137 -7.71 -24.93 -14.73
C THR A 137 -8.54 -23.87 -14.04
N HIS A 138 -7.91 -22.75 -13.70
CA HIS A 138 -8.57 -21.72 -12.90
C HIS A 138 -9.58 -20.93 -13.76
N PRO A 139 -10.84 -20.73 -13.32
CA PRO A 139 -11.88 -20.06 -14.14
C PRO A 139 -11.51 -18.64 -14.60
N GLN A 140 -10.71 -17.92 -13.81
CA GLN A 140 -10.23 -16.58 -14.16
C GLN A 140 -9.09 -16.59 -15.18
N ASP A 141 -8.36 -17.70 -15.29
CA ASP A 141 -7.35 -17.87 -16.32
C ASP A 141 -7.99 -18.27 -17.64
N GLU A 142 -8.98 -19.19 -17.63
CA GLU A 142 -9.78 -19.52 -18.81
C GLU A 142 -10.42 -18.27 -19.43
N ARG A 143 -11.08 -17.46 -18.58
CA ARG A 143 -11.72 -16.22 -19.02
C ARG A 143 -10.73 -15.20 -19.61
N ALA A 144 -9.50 -15.18 -19.10
CA ALA A 144 -8.45 -14.29 -19.57
C ALA A 144 -7.59 -14.90 -20.69
N SER A 145 -7.92 -16.12 -21.14
CA SER A 145 -7.11 -16.92 -22.06
C SER A 145 -5.64 -17.03 -21.63
N ARG A 146 -5.41 -17.14 -20.32
CA ARG A 146 -4.08 -17.41 -19.76
C ARG A 146 -3.90 -18.91 -19.63
N GLU A 147 -2.86 -19.44 -20.26
CA GLU A 147 -2.57 -20.86 -20.21
C GLU A 147 -2.12 -21.28 -18.81
N THR A 148 -2.67 -22.40 -18.34
CA THR A 148 -2.13 -23.12 -17.18
C THR A 148 -1.02 -24.06 -17.68
N PRO A 149 0.22 -23.97 -17.17
CA PRO A 149 1.30 -24.84 -17.62
C PRO A 149 0.95 -26.34 -17.46
N PRO A 150 1.39 -27.22 -18.37
CA PRO A 150 1.17 -28.65 -18.23
C PRO A 150 1.68 -29.18 -16.89
N GLY A 151 0.86 -29.97 -16.20
CA GLY A 151 1.20 -30.53 -14.89
C GLY A 151 1.06 -29.55 -13.72
N PHE A 152 0.59 -28.33 -13.93
CA PHE A 152 0.27 -27.37 -12.87
C PHE A 152 -1.22 -27.42 -12.53
N CYS A 153 -1.54 -27.05 -11.30
CA CYS A 153 -2.91 -26.73 -10.89
C CYS A 153 -2.85 -25.61 -9.83
N SER A 154 -4.01 -25.10 -9.44
CA SER A 154 -4.08 -24.04 -8.44
C SER A 154 -4.94 -24.40 -7.25
N LEU A 155 -4.65 -23.77 -6.12
CA LEU A 155 -5.44 -23.84 -4.90
C LEU A 155 -5.75 -22.42 -4.43
N ASP A 156 -7.04 -22.13 -4.27
CA ASP A 156 -7.52 -20.91 -3.65
C ASP A 156 -7.91 -21.19 -2.20
N VAL A 157 -7.47 -20.31 -1.30
CA VAL A 157 -7.88 -20.29 0.10
C VAL A 157 -8.41 -18.90 0.42
N VAL A 158 -9.66 -18.81 0.87
CA VAL A 158 -10.35 -17.53 1.09
C VAL A 158 -10.90 -17.47 2.50
N PHE A 159 -10.42 -16.53 3.30
CA PHE A 159 -10.96 -16.21 4.62
C PHE A 159 -11.90 -15.01 4.49
N VAL A 160 -13.09 -15.14 5.09
CA VAL A 160 -14.08 -14.07 5.15
C VAL A 160 -14.71 -14.01 6.53
N SER A 161 -15.04 -12.82 7.00
CA SER A 161 -15.98 -12.67 8.10
C SER A 161 -17.36 -13.18 7.69
N GLU A 162 -18.12 -13.71 8.65
CA GLU A 162 -19.42 -14.36 8.42
C GLU A 162 -20.39 -13.52 7.59
N ASP A 163 -20.43 -12.21 7.83
CA ASP A 163 -21.32 -11.25 7.17
C ASP A 163 -20.69 -10.56 5.95
N PHE A 164 -19.46 -10.89 5.57
CA PHE A 164 -18.81 -10.25 4.43
C PHE A 164 -19.35 -10.77 3.10
N ALA A 165 -20.04 -9.90 2.37
CA ALA A 165 -20.48 -10.18 1.02
C ALA A 165 -19.34 -9.97 0.00
N VAL A 166 -18.75 -11.07 -0.49
CA VAL A 166 -17.76 -11.02 -1.57
C VAL A 166 -18.42 -10.63 -2.90
N THR A 167 -18.46 -9.32 -3.17
CA THR A 167 -19.02 -8.80 -4.41
C THR A 167 -18.22 -9.25 -5.64
N ARG A 168 -18.83 -9.17 -6.82
CA ARG A 168 -18.12 -9.42 -8.09
C ARG A 168 -16.87 -8.55 -8.23
N ASN A 169 -16.92 -7.29 -7.82
CA ASN A 169 -15.77 -6.38 -7.94
C ASN A 169 -14.60 -6.84 -7.07
N VAL A 170 -14.85 -7.18 -5.80
CA VAL A 170 -13.83 -7.71 -4.89
C VAL A 170 -13.20 -8.99 -5.47
N ARG A 171 -14.03 -9.95 -5.89
CA ARG A 171 -13.56 -11.21 -6.48
C ARG A 171 -12.71 -11.03 -7.74
N GLN A 172 -12.99 -10.00 -8.55
CA GLN A 172 -12.32 -9.79 -9.84
C GLN A 172 -11.08 -8.92 -9.74
N MET A 173 -10.99 -8.07 -8.73
CA MET A 173 -9.89 -7.12 -8.56
C MET A 173 -8.48 -7.73 -8.68
N PRO A 174 -8.13 -8.83 -7.99
CA PRO A 174 -6.78 -9.40 -8.10
C PRO A 174 -6.44 -9.87 -9.52
N TRP A 175 -7.44 -10.37 -10.24
CA TRP A 175 -7.30 -10.87 -11.60
C TRP A 175 -7.18 -9.76 -12.64
N ASN A 176 -7.92 -8.67 -12.44
CA ASN A 176 -7.78 -7.44 -13.22
C ASN A 176 -6.38 -6.84 -13.03
N VAL A 177 -5.91 -6.79 -11.78
CA VAL A 177 -4.54 -6.35 -11.45
C VAL A 177 -3.51 -7.27 -12.11
N LEU A 178 -3.72 -8.59 -12.10
CA LEU A 178 -2.86 -9.58 -12.78
C LEU A 178 -2.80 -9.37 -14.29
N ALA A 179 -3.93 -9.12 -14.94
CA ALA A 179 -3.98 -8.84 -16.37
C ALA A 179 -3.17 -7.59 -16.77
N GLY A 180 -2.91 -6.68 -15.84
CA GLY A 180 -2.09 -5.49 -16.07
C GLY A 180 -0.59 -5.74 -16.29
N GLY A 181 -0.10 -6.98 -16.17
CA GLY A 181 1.29 -7.37 -16.51
C GLY A 181 2.37 -6.86 -15.55
N ILE A 182 3.63 -7.22 -15.73
CA ILE A 182 4.71 -6.68 -14.88
C ILE A 182 4.82 -5.17 -15.10
N ARG A 183 5.09 -4.41 -14.02
CA ARG A 183 5.33 -2.98 -14.14
C ARG A 183 6.57 -2.77 -15.00
N ILE A 184 6.40 -2.05 -16.10
CA ILE A 184 7.49 -1.45 -16.85
C ILE A 184 7.98 -0.25 -16.03
N LYS A 185 9.27 -0.24 -15.68
CA LYS A 185 9.89 0.89 -15.01
C LYS A 185 10.08 2.01 -16.02
N ASP A 186 9.95 3.25 -15.56
CA ASP A 186 10.29 4.41 -16.39
C ASP A 186 11.80 4.46 -16.59
N GLU A 187 12.23 4.94 -17.75
CA GLU A 187 13.63 5.25 -18.00
C GLU A 187 13.93 6.61 -17.39
N ARG A 188 14.84 6.63 -16.42
CA ARG A 188 15.28 7.87 -15.76
C ARG A 188 16.09 8.72 -16.74
N GLY A 189 15.76 10.00 -16.85
CA GLY A 189 16.54 10.98 -17.60
C GLY A 189 17.71 11.54 -16.80
N ASN A 190 18.14 12.74 -17.17
CA ASN A 190 19.23 13.51 -16.56
C ASN A 190 18.67 14.74 -15.85
N PRO A 191 18.10 14.58 -14.64
CA PRO A 191 17.61 15.70 -13.85
C PRO A 191 18.76 16.59 -13.38
N THR A 192 18.46 17.87 -13.12
CA THR A 192 19.40 18.79 -12.50
C THR A 192 19.34 18.64 -10.98
N TYR A 193 20.48 18.59 -10.32
CA TYR A 193 20.56 18.58 -8.87
C TYR A 193 20.82 19.99 -8.33
N THR A 194 20.11 20.36 -7.27
CA THR A 194 20.28 21.65 -6.57
C THR A 194 20.30 21.44 -5.07
N ASP A 195 20.85 22.42 -4.34
CA ASP A 195 20.93 22.37 -2.89
C ASP A 195 19.61 22.77 -2.20
N ASP A 196 18.77 23.53 -2.90
CA ASP A 196 17.49 24.03 -2.39
C ASP A 196 16.41 24.15 -3.48
N LEU A 197 15.21 24.59 -3.06
CA LEU A 197 14.05 24.83 -3.92
C LEU A 197 13.93 26.28 -4.41
N SER A 198 15.02 27.07 -4.38
CA SER A 198 14.95 28.49 -4.71
C SER A 198 14.48 28.78 -6.14
N GLU A 199 14.66 27.86 -7.08
CA GLU A 199 14.16 27.98 -8.45
C GLU A 199 12.62 27.87 -8.52
N LEU A 200 11.98 27.15 -7.59
CA LEU A 200 10.52 26.94 -7.57
C LEU A 200 9.74 28.27 -7.52
N LYS A 201 10.31 29.32 -6.93
CA LYS A 201 9.70 30.67 -6.87
C LYS A 201 9.39 31.26 -8.25
N ASN A 202 10.10 30.82 -9.30
CA ASN A 202 9.87 31.25 -10.68
C ASN A 202 8.64 30.57 -11.31
N TYR A 203 8.08 29.55 -10.64
CA TYR A 203 6.98 28.71 -11.13
C TYR A 203 5.80 28.68 -10.15
N LEU A 204 5.53 29.79 -9.45
CA LEU A 204 4.36 29.93 -8.58
C LEU A 204 3.07 30.28 -9.36
N PRO A 205 1.91 29.76 -8.97
CA PRO A 205 1.73 28.76 -7.91
C PRO A 205 2.07 27.34 -8.39
N PHE A 206 2.34 26.43 -7.46
CA PHE A 206 2.62 25.02 -7.72
C PHE A 206 1.56 24.11 -7.10
N GLN A 207 1.53 22.85 -7.51
CA GLN A 207 0.74 21.78 -6.89
C GLN A 207 1.68 20.71 -6.33
N VAL A 208 1.18 19.86 -5.42
CA VAL A 208 2.02 18.91 -4.66
C VAL A 208 1.57 17.47 -4.88
N GLU A 209 2.54 16.59 -5.12
CA GLU A 209 2.40 15.13 -5.06
C GLU A 209 3.25 14.60 -3.89
N ILE A 210 2.66 13.76 -3.03
CA ILE A 210 3.38 13.21 -1.88
C ILE A 210 3.37 11.67 -1.87
N GLY A 211 4.52 11.11 -1.50
CA GLY A 211 4.70 9.71 -1.14
C GLY A 211 5.04 9.56 0.34
N CYS A 212 5.53 8.37 0.71
CA CYS A 212 5.75 7.99 2.11
C CYS A 212 6.80 8.84 2.83
N GLY A 213 7.69 9.52 2.11
CA GLY A 213 8.74 10.34 2.74
C GLY A 213 8.23 11.53 3.57
N THR A 214 6.95 11.90 3.45
CA THR A 214 6.33 12.92 4.31
C THR A 214 5.84 12.39 5.66
N SER A 215 5.75 11.05 5.80
CA SER A 215 5.13 10.37 6.94
C SER A 215 6.11 9.50 7.74
N VAL A 216 7.41 9.50 7.39
CA VAL A 216 8.42 8.64 8.04
C VAL A 216 8.55 8.96 9.52
N GLU A 217 8.62 10.24 9.85
CA GLU A 217 8.77 10.77 11.21
C GLU A 217 7.53 10.54 12.07
N ALA A 218 6.36 10.37 11.44
CA ALA A 218 5.12 9.99 12.13
C ALA A 218 5.07 8.52 12.56
N GLY A 219 6.14 7.75 12.28
CA GLY A 219 6.25 6.34 12.65
C GLY A 219 5.43 5.39 11.78
N VAL A 220 4.82 5.87 10.69
CA VAL A 220 4.05 5.03 9.76
C VAL A 220 4.99 4.02 9.09
N PRO A 221 4.75 2.70 9.22
CA PRO A 221 5.66 1.70 8.68
C PRO A 221 5.82 1.84 7.15
N PRO A 222 7.02 1.57 6.62
CA PRO A 222 7.25 1.58 5.18
C PRO A 222 6.50 0.43 4.49
N LEU A 223 6.27 0.55 3.18
CA LEU A 223 5.51 -0.44 2.40
C LEU A 223 6.02 -1.88 2.53
N HIS A 224 7.34 -2.07 2.75
CA HIS A 224 7.92 -3.40 2.91
C HIS A 224 7.47 -4.10 4.20
N PHE A 225 6.92 -3.39 5.19
CA PHE A 225 6.23 -4.00 6.33
C PHE A 225 5.12 -4.94 5.85
N LEU A 226 4.33 -4.52 4.85
CA LEU A 226 3.27 -5.35 4.29
C LEU A 226 3.83 -6.58 3.55
N HIS A 227 5.08 -6.55 3.07
CA HIS A 227 5.69 -7.76 2.52
C HIS A 227 5.95 -8.81 3.60
N GLN A 228 6.30 -8.37 4.82
CA GLN A 228 6.42 -9.25 5.97
C GLN A 228 5.02 -9.74 6.37
N ALA A 229 4.08 -8.84 6.67
CA ALA A 229 2.73 -9.21 7.12
C ALA A 229 2.02 -10.21 6.19
N TYR A 230 2.16 -10.07 4.87
CA TYR A 230 1.51 -10.95 3.88
C TYR A 230 2.43 -12.02 3.27
N ARG A 231 3.64 -12.18 3.84
CA ARG A 231 4.66 -13.14 3.40
C ARG A 231 4.88 -13.07 1.88
N VAL A 232 5.02 -11.87 1.34
CA VAL A 232 5.13 -11.60 -0.11
C VAL A 232 6.54 -11.93 -0.63
N THR A 233 7.52 -11.73 0.24
CA THR A 233 8.94 -11.99 -0.01
C THR A 233 9.54 -12.70 1.20
N GLU A 234 10.66 -13.39 1.03
CA GLU A 234 11.44 -14.02 2.12
C GLU A 234 12.16 -13.00 3.01
N ARG A 235 11.62 -11.78 3.13
CA ARG A 235 12.20 -10.70 3.93
C ARG A 235 11.90 -10.97 5.40
N THR A 236 12.96 -11.08 6.20
CA THR A 236 12.88 -11.25 7.66
C THR A 236 13.51 -10.08 8.42
N ASP A 237 14.04 -9.09 7.70
CA ASP A 237 14.73 -7.93 8.26
C ASP A 237 14.21 -6.63 7.61
N ASN A 238 14.65 -5.49 8.15
CA ASN A 238 14.37 -4.18 7.56
C ASN A 238 15.51 -3.71 6.64
N VAL A 239 16.44 -4.60 6.27
CA VAL A 239 17.62 -4.25 5.47
C VAL A 239 17.23 -4.07 4.00
N MET A 240 17.64 -2.96 3.39
CA MET A 240 17.45 -2.70 1.96
C MET A 240 18.52 -3.44 1.16
N LYS A 241 18.32 -4.76 1.02
CA LYS A 241 19.06 -5.61 0.09
C LYS A 241 18.44 -5.48 -1.31
N GLN A 242 19.28 -5.51 -2.34
CA GLN A 242 18.86 -5.29 -3.73
C GLN A 242 17.73 -6.25 -4.19
N THR A 243 17.61 -7.46 -3.60
CA THR A 243 16.45 -8.33 -3.85
C THR A 243 16.21 -9.31 -2.69
N HIS A 244 14.96 -9.40 -2.19
CA HIS A 244 14.48 -10.57 -1.45
C HIS A 244 13.68 -11.46 -2.41
N PRO A 245 13.88 -12.79 -2.41
CA PRO A 245 13.10 -13.69 -3.24
C PRO A 245 11.59 -13.56 -2.98
N PHE A 246 10.79 -13.73 -4.03
CA PHE A 246 9.35 -13.83 -3.93
C PHE A 246 8.97 -15.16 -3.29
N VAL A 247 8.00 -15.12 -2.38
CA VAL A 247 7.35 -16.34 -1.89
C VAL A 247 6.36 -16.78 -2.95
N LEU A 248 6.70 -17.84 -3.70
CA LEU A 248 5.89 -18.39 -4.79
C LEU A 248 5.55 -19.87 -4.59
N SER A 249 6.40 -20.62 -3.89
CA SER A 249 6.18 -22.03 -3.60
C SER A 249 5.20 -22.19 -2.42
N PRO A 250 4.24 -23.13 -2.50
CA PRO A 250 3.33 -23.43 -1.40
C PRO A 250 4.05 -23.76 -0.08
N GLN A 251 5.19 -24.44 -0.13
CA GLN A 251 5.98 -24.87 1.03
C GLN A 251 6.61 -23.68 1.78
N LYS A 252 6.87 -22.58 1.08
CA LYS A 252 7.43 -21.34 1.67
C LYS A 252 6.35 -20.36 2.14
N ASP A 253 5.11 -20.54 1.72
CA ASP A 253 4.00 -19.65 2.06
C ASP A 253 3.37 -20.03 3.41
N THR A 254 3.76 -19.29 4.45
CA THR A 254 3.21 -19.50 5.80
C THR A 254 1.93 -18.71 6.08
N LEU A 255 1.48 -17.82 5.19
CA LEU A 255 0.35 -16.93 5.47
C LEU A 255 -0.94 -17.71 5.80
N VAL A 256 -1.28 -18.68 4.97
CA VAL A 256 -2.48 -19.52 5.16
C VAL A 256 -2.36 -20.35 6.44
N ARG A 257 -1.19 -20.93 6.70
CA ARG A 257 -0.92 -21.69 7.92
C ARG A 257 -1.14 -20.84 9.18
N GLU A 258 -0.55 -19.65 9.21
CA GLU A 258 -0.65 -18.72 10.35
C GLU A 258 -2.11 -18.35 10.62
N MET A 259 -2.88 -18.03 9.57
CA MET A 259 -4.32 -17.74 9.68
C MET A 259 -5.14 -18.94 10.18
N LEU A 260 -4.82 -20.16 9.74
CA LEU A 260 -5.55 -21.36 10.16
C LEU A 260 -5.22 -21.78 11.60
N LEU A 261 -3.96 -21.69 12.00
CA LEU A 261 -3.53 -22.09 13.34
C LEU A 261 -3.90 -21.03 14.39
N ASP A 262 -3.62 -19.74 14.11
CA ASP A 262 -3.89 -18.64 15.04
C ASP A 262 -4.23 -17.33 14.30
N ALA A 263 -5.46 -17.26 13.79
CA ALA A 263 -6.00 -16.06 13.16
C ALA A 263 -5.93 -14.80 14.05
N THR A 264 -6.01 -14.97 15.38
CA THR A 264 -5.99 -13.83 16.32
C THR A 264 -4.60 -13.23 16.38
N ALA A 265 -3.56 -14.04 16.63
CA ALA A 265 -2.18 -13.56 16.61
C ALA A 265 -1.81 -12.99 15.23
N LYS A 266 -2.32 -13.60 14.16
CA LYS A 266 -2.07 -13.07 12.82
C LYS A 266 -2.77 -11.73 12.57
N ALA A 267 -3.98 -11.53 13.09
CA ALA A 267 -4.71 -10.27 12.94
C ALA A 267 -3.93 -9.08 13.50
N ASP A 268 -3.17 -9.25 14.60
CA ASP A 268 -2.32 -8.19 15.15
C ASP A 268 -1.29 -7.66 14.15
N GLU A 269 -0.64 -8.54 13.38
CA GLU A 269 0.26 -8.13 12.30
C GLU A 269 -0.50 -7.40 11.19
N LEU A 270 -1.68 -7.93 10.81
CA LEU A 270 -2.46 -7.47 9.67
C LEU A 270 -3.07 -6.08 9.89
N VAL A 271 -3.48 -5.74 11.11
CA VAL A 271 -4.08 -4.43 11.45
C VAL A 271 -3.06 -3.37 11.87
N THR A 272 -1.80 -3.76 12.07
CA THR A 272 -0.76 -2.85 12.61
C THR A 272 -0.58 -1.60 11.75
N MET A 273 -0.59 -1.73 10.44
CA MET A 273 -0.39 -0.59 9.53
C MET A 273 -1.51 0.45 9.70
N PHE A 274 -2.77 0.02 9.67
CA PHE A 274 -3.92 0.90 9.91
C PHE A 274 -3.88 1.51 11.31
N ARG A 275 -3.59 0.70 12.35
CA ARG A 275 -3.48 1.17 13.73
C ARG A 275 -2.47 2.31 13.87
N VAL A 276 -1.27 2.14 13.31
CA VAL A 276 -0.22 3.17 13.40
C VAL A 276 -0.60 4.40 12.59
N SER A 277 -1.20 4.24 11.41
CA SER A 277 -1.69 5.37 10.61
C SER A 277 -2.81 6.16 11.30
N PHE A 278 -3.71 5.48 12.02
CA PHE A 278 -4.75 6.14 12.80
C PHE A 278 -4.17 6.95 13.97
N LEU A 279 -3.17 6.39 14.67
CA LEU A 279 -2.53 7.04 15.83
C LEU A 279 -1.52 8.13 15.44
N ALA A 280 -1.00 8.11 14.21
CA ALA A 280 -0.03 9.08 13.73
C ALA A 280 -0.59 10.50 13.66
N GLU A 281 0.24 11.51 13.94
CA GLU A 281 -0.11 12.91 13.74
C GLU A 281 0.59 13.49 12.50
N PRO A 282 0.04 14.55 11.87
CA PRO A 282 0.72 15.21 10.77
C PRO A 282 2.11 15.72 11.20
N THR A 283 3.12 15.40 10.39
CA THR A 283 4.50 15.86 10.60
C THR A 283 4.67 17.35 10.28
N ALA A 284 5.79 17.93 10.69
CA ALA A 284 6.19 19.29 10.29
C ALA A 284 6.17 19.51 8.76
N ALA A 285 6.42 18.48 7.95
CA ALA A 285 6.29 18.57 6.49
C ALA A 285 4.84 18.85 6.06
N HIS A 286 3.86 18.17 6.64
CA HIS A 286 2.45 18.39 6.36
C HIS A 286 2.00 19.80 6.76
N HIS A 287 2.48 20.29 7.90
CA HIS A 287 2.19 21.64 8.38
C HIS A 287 2.84 22.72 7.52
N ALA A 288 4.07 22.52 7.04
CA ALA A 288 4.71 23.40 6.07
C ALA A 288 3.92 23.47 4.74
N LEU A 289 3.47 22.31 4.23
CA LEU A 289 2.61 22.27 3.04
C LEU A 289 1.28 23.00 3.27
N LYS A 290 0.67 22.86 4.46
CA LYS A 290 -0.54 23.61 4.81
C LYS A 290 -0.30 25.12 4.84
N ALA A 291 0.81 25.57 5.42
CA ALA A 291 1.15 26.99 5.44
C ALA A 291 1.37 27.56 4.02
N LEU A 292 2.06 26.81 3.15
CA LEU A 292 2.24 27.16 1.73
C LEU A 292 0.91 27.22 0.97
N HIS A 293 -0.01 26.31 1.28
CA HIS A 293 -1.35 26.32 0.70
C HIS A 293 -2.14 27.56 1.15
N ASP A 294 -2.13 27.86 2.45
CA ASP A 294 -2.86 29.01 3.01
C ASP A 294 -2.30 30.36 2.52
N ALA A 295 -1.01 30.40 2.18
CA ALA A 295 -0.37 31.55 1.54
C ALA A 295 -0.69 31.68 0.03
N GLY A 296 -1.38 30.71 -0.58
CA GLY A 296 -1.77 30.73 -1.99
C GLY A 296 -0.64 30.41 -2.97
N VAL A 297 0.52 29.94 -2.49
CA VAL A 297 1.65 29.54 -3.35
C VAL A 297 1.56 28.07 -3.75
N PHE A 298 0.93 27.23 -2.92
CA PHE A 298 0.48 25.89 -3.26
C PHE A 298 -1.04 25.93 -3.53
N VAL A 299 -1.46 25.45 -4.71
CA VAL A 299 -2.87 25.40 -5.14
C VAL A 299 -3.35 23.98 -5.46
N GLY A 300 -4.66 23.77 -5.32
CA GLY A 300 -5.31 22.50 -5.63
C GLY A 300 -5.12 21.43 -4.54
N PRO A 301 -5.75 20.25 -4.71
CA PRO A 301 -5.57 19.14 -3.77
C PRO A 301 -4.15 18.54 -3.88
N VAL A 302 -3.68 17.95 -2.79
CA VAL A 302 -2.48 17.10 -2.77
C VAL A 302 -2.75 15.80 -3.52
N MET A 303 -1.91 15.45 -4.50
CA MET A 303 -1.94 14.11 -5.09
C MET A 303 -1.30 13.12 -4.11
N GLN A 304 -2.13 12.31 -3.47
CA GLN A 304 -1.75 11.51 -2.31
C GLN A 304 -1.58 10.03 -2.68
N HIS A 305 -0.43 9.43 -2.35
CA HIS A 305 -0.18 7.99 -2.49
C HIS A 305 -0.30 7.21 -1.18
N ASN A 306 -0.24 7.92 -0.05
CA ASN A 306 -0.30 7.34 1.28
C ASN A 306 -1.77 7.13 1.70
N PHE A 307 -2.02 6.12 2.51
CA PHE A 307 -3.35 5.84 3.04
C PHE A 307 -3.55 6.38 4.47
N ASP A 308 -2.51 7.04 5.02
CA ASP A 308 -2.41 7.53 6.40
C ASP A 308 -3.27 8.77 6.71
N LEU A 309 -3.72 9.49 5.67
CA LEU A 309 -4.56 10.68 5.75
C LEU A 309 -3.91 11.87 6.45
N LEU A 310 -2.58 11.88 6.59
CA LEU A 310 -1.89 12.93 7.36
C LEU A 310 -2.00 14.32 6.70
N ALA A 311 -2.03 14.41 5.36
CA ALA A 311 -2.26 15.70 4.70
C ALA A 311 -3.70 16.19 4.91
N ALA A 312 -4.70 15.30 4.81
CA ALA A 312 -6.08 15.64 5.16
C ALA A 312 -6.24 16.09 6.62
N ARG A 313 -5.54 15.44 7.56
CA ARG A 313 -5.53 15.81 8.97
C ARG A 313 -4.83 17.15 9.24
N ALA A 314 -3.83 17.50 8.44
CA ALA A 314 -3.24 18.85 8.42
C ALA A 314 -4.17 19.91 7.79
N GLY A 315 -5.33 19.51 7.26
CA GLY A 315 -6.32 20.40 6.67
C GLY A 315 -6.13 20.68 5.19
N LEU A 316 -5.37 19.84 4.48
CA LEU A 316 -5.23 19.90 3.02
C LEU A 316 -6.32 19.05 2.35
N ALA A 317 -6.85 19.51 1.22
CA ALA A 317 -7.63 18.64 0.36
C ALA A 317 -6.69 17.60 -0.28
N GLU A 318 -7.15 16.35 -0.40
CA GLU A 318 -6.38 15.27 -1.01
C GLU A 318 -7.12 14.70 -2.24
N HIS A 319 -6.33 14.19 -3.18
CA HIS A 319 -6.80 13.33 -4.26
C HIS A 319 -5.92 12.08 -4.31
N PHE A 320 -6.45 10.96 -3.85
CA PHE A 320 -5.78 9.69 -3.69
C PHE A 320 -5.59 9.02 -5.04
N VAL A 321 -4.34 8.82 -5.45
CA VAL A 321 -4.00 8.28 -6.78
C VAL A 321 -3.63 6.80 -6.75
N ARG A 322 -3.37 6.21 -5.57
CA ARG A 322 -2.94 4.81 -5.46
C ARG A 322 -4.11 3.84 -5.42
N ARG A 323 -4.74 3.60 -6.57
CA ARG A 323 -5.92 2.73 -6.68
C ARG A 323 -5.63 1.39 -7.39
N TYR A 324 -6.51 0.41 -7.19
CA TYR A 324 -6.42 -0.93 -7.82
C TYR A 324 -7.42 -1.11 -8.96
N ASP A 325 -8.57 -0.44 -8.87
CA ASP A 325 -9.61 -0.38 -9.90
C ASP A 325 -9.16 0.41 -11.13
N GLN A 326 -8.24 1.37 -10.94
CA GLN A 326 -7.68 2.19 -12.01
C GLN A 326 -6.15 2.23 -11.92
N LYS A 327 -5.46 1.77 -12.97
CA LYS A 327 -3.99 1.80 -13.05
C LYS A 327 -3.46 3.24 -13.05
N ILE A 328 -4.10 4.11 -13.83
CA ILE A 328 -3.79 5.53 -13.98
C ILE A 328 -5.09 6.31 -13.77
N PRO A 329 -5.38 6.78 -12.54
CA PRO A 329 -6.59 7.55 -12.29
C PRO A 329 -6.51 8.96 -12.92
N PRO A 330 -7.64 9.62 -13.18
CA PRO A 330 -7.65 11.06 -13.48
C PRO A 330 -6.94 11.84 -12.36
N VAL A 331 -6.16 12.85 -12.73
CA VAL A 331 -5.45 13.73 -11.78
C VAL A 331 -5.98 15.15 -11.94
N PRO A 332 -6.51 15.77 -10.87
CA PRO A 332 -7.09 17.10 -10.92
C PRO A 332 -6.00 18.16 -10.82
N PHE A 333 -5.23 18.31 -11.91
CA PHE A 333 -4.27 19.41 -12.03
C PHE A 333 -4.98 20.76 -12.04
N HIS A 334 -4.62 21.63 -11.10
CA HIS A 334 -5.18 22.99 -11.02
C HIS A 334 -4.79 23.79 -12.28
N PRO A 335 -5.70 24.55 -12.91
CA PRO A 335 -5.42 25.27 -14.16
C PRO A 335 -4.28 26.29 -14.02
N ASP A 336 -4.11 26.88 -12.85
CA ASP A 336 -3.08 27.90 -12.60
C ASP A 336 -1.72 27.34 -12.15
N ALA A 337 -1.62 26.03 -11.88
CA ALA A 337 -0.38 25.43 -11.39
C ALA A 337 0.69 25.41 -12.49
N LYS A 338 1.84 26.04 -12.24
CA LYS A 338 2.98 26.11 -13.18
C LYS A 338 4.07 25.08 -12.90
N ALA A 339 4.06 24.50 -11.70
CA ALA A 339 4.97 23.45 -11.30
C ALA A 339 4.29 22.37 -10.46
N LEU A 340 4.90 21.19 -10.45
CA LEU A 340 4.59 20.08 -9.54
C LEU A 340 5.78 19.88 -8.61
N LEU A 341 5.54 19.93 -7.30
CA LEU A 341 6.51 19.54 -6.27
C LEU A 341 6.20 18.10 -5.82
N VAL A 342 7.14 17.19 -6.04
CA VAL A 342 7.06 15.78 -5.68
C VAL A 342 7.89 15.55 -4.42
N VAL A 343 7.28 15.03 -3.36
CA VAL A 343 7.95 14.86 -2.05
C VAL A 343 7.94 13.39 -1.63
N GLY A 344 9.13 12.81 -1.49
CA GLY A 344 9.30 11.47 -0.91
C GLY A 344 8.61 10.35 -1.68
N LEU A 345 8.61 10.43 -3.02
CA LEU A 345 7.96 9.48 -3.91
C LEU A 345 8.94 8.94 -4.95
N HIS A 346 9.36 7.69 -4.75
CA HIS A 346 10.38 7.04 -5.58
C HIS A 346 10.02 6.85 -7.06
N ALA A 347 8.73 6.66 -7.38
CA ALA A 347 8.31 6.16 -8.68
C ALA A 347 6.96 6.71 -9.13
N ASP A 348 6.86 7.16 -10.39
CA ASP A 348 5.63 7.70 -11.00
C ASP A 348 4.67 6.59 -11.47
N ARG A 349 4.26 5.71 -10.56
CA ARG A 349 3.41 4.55 -10.90
C ARG A 349 2.04 4.92 -11.44
N ARG A 350 1.62 6.18 -11.27
CA ARG A 350 0.30 6.72 -11.62
C ARG A 350 0.37 7.79 -12.70
N SER A 351 1.53 7.97 -13.32
CA SER A 351 1.77 8.92 -14.41
C SER A 351 1.35 10.35 -14.04
N VAL A 352 1.48 10.75 -12.78
CA VAL A 352 1.22 12.12 -12.31
C VAL A 352 2.31 13.03 -12.87
N GLN A 353 3.58 12.70 -12.62
CA GLN A 353 4.74 13.49 -13.02
C GLN A 353 4.82 13.59 -14.55
N LYS A 354 4.61 12.47 -15.26
CA LYS A 354 4.53 12.47 -16.73
C LYS A 354 3.46 13.44 -17.25
N ARG A 355 2.23 13.39 -16.71
CA ARG A 355 1.12 14.26 -17.15
C ARG A 355 1.31 15.72 -16.75
N ALA A 356 2.00 16.00 -15.65
CA ALA A 356 2.39 17.35 -15.28
C ALA A 356 3.30 17.96 -16.37
N ARG A 357 4.31 17.21 -16.83
CA ARG A 357 5.20 17.62 -17.92
C ARG A 357 4.45 17.80 -19.25
N GLU A 358 3.54 16.89 -19.60
CA GLU A 358 2.69 17.01 -20.80
C GLU A 358 1.81 18.28 -20.79
N ARG A 359 1.50 18.81 -19.59
CA ARG A 359 0.81 20.09 -19.40
C ARG A 359 1.73 21.31 -19.38
N GLY A 360 3.03 21.13 -19.57
CA GLY A 360 4.04 22.19 -19.52
C GLY A 360 4.43 22.62 -18.11
N MET A 361 4.09 21.84 -17.08
CA MET A 361 4.53 22.13 -15.71
C MET A 361 5.99 21.72 -15.52
N LYS A 362 6.75 22.54 -14.78
CA LYS A 362 8.08 22.18 -14.29
C LYS A 362 7.96 21.21 -13.10
N VAL A 363 8.78 20.16 -13.05
CA VAL A 363 8.74 19.19 -11.94
C VAL A 363 9.96 19.34 -11.04
N PHE A 364 9.71 19.45 -9.74
CA PHE A 364 10.70 19.52 -8.67
C PHE A 364 10.53 18.30 -7.75
N TYR A 365 11.64 17.77 -7.25
CA TYR A 365 11.66 16.65 -6.31
C TYR A 365 12.36 17.03 -5.01
N ILE A 366 11.82 16.52 -3.90
CA ILE A 366 12.53 16.39 -2.63
C ILE A 366 12.55 14.90 -2.30
N ASP A 367 13.73 14.30 -2.29
CA ASP A 367 13.92 12.91 -1.89
C ASP A 367 15.36 12.69 -1.45
N THR A 368 15.58 11.84 -0.46
CA THR A 368 16.94 11.52 -0.01
C THR A 368 17.71 10.71 -1.05
N GLU A 369 17.05 10.06 -2.02
CA GLU A 369 17.60 9.10 -2.98
C GLU A 369 18.40 7.98 -2.30
N GLY A 370 17.92 7.53 -1.15
CA GLY A 370 18.57 6.52 -0.31
C GLY A 370 18.23 6.68 1.17
N LEU A 371 18.81 5.80 1.98
CA LEU A 371 18.62 5.81 3.43
C LEU A 371 19.89 5.34 4.13
N GLU A 372 20.08 5.73 5.37
CA GLU A 372 21.17 5.23 6.21
C GLU A 372 20.79 3.90 6.85
N GLU A 373 21.60 2.87 6.61
CA GLU A 373 21.47 1.56 7.22
C GLU A 373 22.79 1.15 7.88
N PHE A 374 22.74 0.82 9.18
CA PHE A 374 23.91 0.40 9.95
C PHE A 374 25.11 1.38 9.84
N GLY A 375 24.83 2.68 9.81
CA GLY A 375 25.84 3.73 9.65
C GLY A 375 26.40 3.86 8.23
N THR A 376 25.78 3.21 7.24
CA THR A 376 26.16 3.28 5.83
C THR A 376 24.99 3.79 5.00
N TYR A 377 25.23 4.82 4.19
CA TYR A 377 24.22 5.30 3.26
C TYR A 377 24.07 4.34 2.07
N MET A 378 22.84 3.88 1.84
CA MET A 378 22.47 2.99 0.74
C MET A 378 21.76 3.80 -0.35
N PRO A 379 22.39 4.01 -1.53
CA PRO A 379 21.77 4.75 -2.62
C PRO A 379 20.54 4.04 -3.18
N TYR A 380 19.47 4.81 -3.37
CA TYR A 380 18.22 4.37 -3.98
C TYR A 380 17.63 5.50 -4.84
N PRO A 381 18.22 5.77 -6.03
CA PRO A 381 17.87 6.92 -6.85
C PRO A 381 16.42 6.85 -7.37
N LEU A 382 15.75 7.99 -7.47
CA LEU A 382 14.39 8.11 -7.98
C LEU A 382 14.27 7.52 -9.40
N GLU A 383 13.20 6.77 -9.69
CA GLU A 383 12.94 6.19 -11.01
C GLU A 383 12.30 7.20 -11.99
N GLY A 384 11.45 8.11 -11.49
CA GLY A 384 10.59 9.00 -12.30
C GLY A 384 11.22 10.24 -12.94
N PRO A 385 12.31 10.84 -12.43
CA PRO A 385 12.87 12.07 -12.98
C PRO A 385 13.32 11.98 -14.45
N GLN A 386 13.15 13.08 -15.17
CA GLN A 386 13.44 13.24 -16.59
C GLN A 386 14.37 14.43 -16.84
N ASP A 387 14.83 14.59 -18.08
CA ASP A 387 15.56 15.78 -18.51
C ASP A 387 14.73 17.05 -18.23
N GLY A 388 15.39 18.05 -17.64
CA GLY A 388 14.76 19.34 -17.31
C GLY A 388 14.01 19.36 -15.96
N ASP A 389 13.93 18.25 -15.23
CA ASP A 389 13.48 18.26 -13.84
C ASP A 389 14.57 18.74 -12.88
N VAL A 390 14.18 19.09 -11.65
CA VAL A 390 15.10 19.50 -10.57
C VAL A 390 14.93 18.60 -9.35
N ILE A 391 16.03 18.10 -8.79
CA ILE A 391 16.06 17.28 -7.58
C ILE A 391 16.84 18.01 -6.48
N VAL A 392 16.20 18.16 -5.33
CA VAL A 392 16.86 18.48 -4.06
C VAL A 392 17.03 17.18 -3.29
N LYS A 393 18.29 16.75 -3.15
CA LYS A 393 18.62 15.49 -2.47
C LYS A 393 18.69 15.68 -0.96
N ALA A 394 17.53 15.76 -0.31
CA ALA A 394 17.40 16.09 1.11
C ALA A 394 16.13 15.49 1.75
N GLU A 395 16.05 15.60 3.07
CA GLU A 395 14.87 15.23 3.85
C GLU A 395 13.71 16.23 3.62
N ALA A 396 12.47 15.73 3.65
CA ALA A 396 11.30 16.53 3.34
C ALA A 396 11.08 17.70 4.31
N ILE A 397 11.18 17.45 5.62
CA ILE A 397 10.90 18.44 6.67
C ILE A 397 11.81 19.67 6.56
N PRO A 398 13.16 19.57 6.65
CA PRO A 398 14.01 20.75 6.61
C PRO A 398 13.89 21.51 5.29
N THR A 399 13.76 20.81 4.16
CA THR A 399 13.62 21.47 2.84
C THR A 399 12.30 22.23 2.69
N LEU A 400 11.19 21.70 3.21
CA LEU A 400 9.90 22.38 3.15
C LEU A 400 9.81 23.57 4.11
N ILE A 401 10.43 23.48 5.29
CA ILE A 401 10.55 24.60 6.23
C ILE A 401 11.38 25.72 5.59
N GLU A 402 12.50 25.39 4.96
CA GLU A 402 13.32 26.37 4.27
C GLU A 402 12.58 27.00 3.09
N LEU A 403 11.81 26.22 2.32
CA LEU A 403 10.94 26.78 1.27
C LEU A 403 9.95 27.81 1.83
N CYS A 404 9.36 27.55 3.01
CA CYS A 404 8.49 28.52 3.67
C CYS A 404 9.25 29.82 3.98
N HIS A 405 10.46 29.73 4.53
CA HIS A 405 11.30 30.91 4.81
C HIS A 405 11.63 31.68 3.53
N GLN A 406 12.05 30.99 2.46
CA GLN A 406 12.39 31.60 1.17
C GLN A 406 11.21 32.34 0.54
N LEU A 407 9.98 31.89 0.79
CA LEU A 407 8.75 32.49 0.30
C LEU A 407 8.09 33.47 1.28
N GLY A 408 8.71 33.73 2.45
CA GLY A 408 8.16 34.61 3.48
C GLY A 408 6.88 34.07 4.15
N VAL A 409 6.68 32.75 4.13
CA VAL A 409 5.54 32.06 4.73
C VAL A 409 5.91 31.60 6.15
N THR A 410 5.06 31.90 7.13
CA THR A 410 5.29 31.51 8.52
C THR A 410 4.68 30.14 8.80
N VAL A 411 5.48 29.21 9.34
CA VAL A 411 5.01 27.92 9.85
C VAL A 411 4.67 28.07 11.34
N PRO A 412 3.48 27.67 11.81
CA PRO A 412 3.14 27.77 13.24
C PRO A 412 4.13 26.98 14.13
N VAL A 413 4.68 27.64 15.16
CA VAL A 413 5.76 27.12 16.03
C VAL A 413 5.38 25.83 16.78
N ALA A 414 4.10 25.64 17.11
CA ALA A 414 3.62 24.42 17.79
C ALA A 414 3.68 23.15 16.92
N GLN A 415 4.00 23.29 15.63
CA GLN A 415 3.94 22.24 14.60
C GLN A 415 5.31 21.97 13.94
N ALA A 416 6.37 22.68 14.35
CA ALA A 416 7.72 22.53 13.81
C ALA A 416 8.63 21.61 14.65
N ALA A 417 8.16 21.17 15.82
CA ALA A 417 8.92 20.37 16.79
C ALA A 417 8.40 18.94 16.97
N ALA A 418 7.45 18.50 16.14
CA ALA A 418 6.84 17.18 16.15
C ALA A 418 7.26 16.37 14.91
#